data_AF-A0A2V9SKN5-F1
#
_entry.id   AF-A0A2V9SKN5-F1
#
_cell.length_a   1.000
_cell.length_b   1.000
_cell.length_c   1.000
_cell.angle_alpha   90.00
_cell.angle_beta   90.00
_cell.angle_gamma   90.00
#
_symmetry.space_group_name_H-M   'P 1'
#
loop_
_entity.id
_entity.type
_entity.pdbx_description
1 polymer ?
#
loop_
_entity_poly.entity_id
_entity_poly.type
_entity_poly.pdbx_seq_one_letter_code
_entity_poly.pdbx_strand_id
1 'polypeptide(L)'
;MKKKLCLMIAFLALPSAVCLLAQPHKKDSASASVTAKRADEDSMRLEGEQRFRANCGRCHAAPQKFPPRMMATVVRHMRVRATITDQEMQSILRYLTQ
;
A
#
# COMPACT_ATOMS: atom_id res chain seq x y z
N MET A 1 -23.70 38.70 -2.21
CA MET A 1 -23.62 37.59 -1.24
C MET A 1 -22.16 37.24 -0.90
N LYS A 2 -21.44 38.11 -0.17
CA LYS A 2 -20.01 37.91 0.15
C LYS A 2 -19.64 38.22 1.61
N LYS A 3 -20.62 38.55 2.46
CA LYS A 3 -20.41 38.98 3.86
C LYS A 3 -20.70 37.89 4.91
N LYS A 4 -21.13 36.69 4.49
CA LYS A 4 -21.46 35.57 5.40
C LYS A 4 -20.30 34.57 5.61
N LEU A 5 -19.17 34.77 4.94
CA LEU A 5 -18.06 33.81 4.98
C LEU A 5 -17.05 34.06 6.12
N CYS A 6 -17.09 35.22 6.78
CA CYS A 6 -16.16 35.54 7.88
C CYS A 6 -16.67 35.17 9.29
N LEU A 7 -17.89 34.63 9.43
CA LEU A 7 -18.51 34.44 10.74
C LEU A 7 -18.58 32.98 11.22
N MET A 8 -17.68 32.10 10.75
CA MET A 8 -17.60 30.70 11.22
C MET A 8 -16.17 30.32 11.62
N ILE A 9 -15.39 31.32 12.06
CA ILE A 9 -14.22 31.12 12.91
C ILE A 9 -14.69 31.54 14.31
N ALA A 10 -14.92 30.56 15.19
CA ALA A 10 -15.08 30.68 16.65
C ALA A 10 -16.29 29.88 17.17
N PHE A 11 -16.15 28.56 17.27
CA PHE A 11 -16.80 27.78 18.31
C PHE A 11 -15.75 26.80 18.84
N LEU A 12 -15.07 27.22 19.92
CA LEU A 12 -15.20 26.64 21.26
C LEU A 12 -14.50 25.27 21.35
N ALA A 13 -13.23 25.24 21.75
CA ALA A 13 -12.77 25.14 23.14
C ALA A 13 -13.11 23.77 23.80
N LEU A 14 -12.02 23.03 24.07
CA LEU A 14 -11.87 21.85 24.94
C LEU A 14 -12.68 21.92 26.26
N PRO A 15 -13.14 20.79 26.85
CA PRO A 15 -12.24 20.05 27.76
C PRO A 15 -12.40 18.51 27.84
N SER A 16 -11.25 17.88 28.10
CA SER A 16 -10.94 16.71 28.95
C SER A 16 -12.06 15.81 29.48
N ALA A 17 -11.94 14.49 29.22
CA ALA A 17 -12.31 13.46 30.18
C ALA A 17 -11.56 12.15 29.90
N VAL A 18 -10.78 11.71 30.89
CA VAL A 18 -10.05 10.45 30.96
C VAL A 18 -11.04 9.30 31.05
N CYS A 19 -10.94 8.31 30.16
CA CYS A 19 -11.54 6.99 30.39
C CYS A 19 -10.42 5.95 30.58
N LEU A 20 -10.50 5.34 31.75
CA LEU A 20 -9.73 4.26 32.34
C LEU A 20 -9.16 3.21 31.37
N LEU A 21 -7.92 2.82 31.69
CA LEU A 21 -7.31 1.56 31.35
C LEU A 21 -8.16 0.38 31.86
N ALA A 22 -8.84 -0.31 30.93
CA ALA A 22 -9.35 -1.65 31.15
C ALA A 22 -9.17 -2.45 29.86
N GLN A 23 -8.01 -3.08 29.69
CA GLN A 23 -7.81 -4.07 28.64
C GLN A 23 -8.04 -5.47 29.26
N PRO A 24 -9.14 -6.17 28.91
CA PRO A 24 -9.22 -7.59 29.18
C PRO A 24 -8.20 -8.29 28.30
N HIS A 25 -7.31 -9.07 28.91
CA HIS A 25 -6.38 -9.96 28.21
C HIS A 25 -7.18 -11.03 27.45
N LYS A 26 -7.60 -10.72 26.22
CA LYS A 26 -8.20 -11.69 25.29
C LYS A 26 -7.10 -12.56 24.72
N LYS A 27 -7.01 -13.76 25.27
CA LYS A 27 -6.11 -14.83 24.87
C LYS A 27 -6.71 -15.58 23.66
N ASP A 28 -6.86 -14.91 22.52
CA ASP A 28 -7.26 -15.52 21.24
C ASP A 28 -6.53 -14.86 20.04
N SER A 29 -5.23 -14.57 20.18
CA SER A 29 -4.47 -13.81 19.17
C SER A 29 -3.97 -14.62 17.98
N ALA A 30 -4.05 -15.95 17.99
CA ALA A 30 -3.47 -16.77 16.92
C ALA A 30 -4.34 -16.79 15.64
N SER A 31 -5.66 -16.88 15.77
CA SER A 31 -6.57 -17.02 14.62
C SER A 31 -6.86 -15.68 13.91
N ALA A 32 -7.06 -14.60 14.68
CA ALA A 32 -7.27 -13.27 14.12
C ALA A 32 -6.03 -12.71 13.40
N SER A 33 -4.83 -13.04 13.89
CA SER A 33 -3.56 -12.62 13.28
C SER A 33 -3.31 -13.26 11.91
N VAL A 34 -3.67 -14.54 11.74
CA VAL A 34 -3.47 -15.26 10.46
C VAL A 34 -4.40 -14.72 9.37
N THR A 35 -5.67 -14.44 9.70
CA THR A 35 -6.63 -13.88 8.74
C THR A 35 -6.25 -12.46 8.32
N ALA A 36 -5.83 -11.61 9.27
CA ALA A 36 -5.34 -10.27 8.96
C ALA A 36 -4.08 -10.30 8.07
N LYS A 37 -3.14 -11.21 8.34
CA LYS A 37 -1.94 -11.39 7.51
C LYS A 37 -2.27 -11.82 6.08
N ARG A 38 -3.23 -12.74 5.90
CA ARG A 38 -3.65 -13.18 4.56
C ARG A 38 -4.29 -12.05 3.74
N ALA A 39 -5.14 -11.25 4.38
CA ALA A 39 -5.77 -10.10 3.73
C ALA A 39 -4.72 -9.05 3.31
N ASP A 40 -3.69 -8.83 4.12
CA ASP A 40 -2.57 -7.94 3.81
C ASP A 40 -1.76 -8.44 2.61
N GLU A 41 -1.37 -9.73 2.59
CA GLU A 41 -0.66 -10.34 1.46
C GLU A 41 -1.46 -10.26 0.15
N ASP A 42 -2.78 -10.51 0.20
CA ASP A 42 -3.64 -10.35 -0.98
C ASP A 42 -3.72 -8.91 -1.46
N SER A 43 -3.81 -7.94 -0.54
CA SER A 43 -3.81 -6.53 -0.90
C SER A 43 -2.50 -6.12 -1.59
N MET A 44 -1.36 -6.59 -1.08
CA MET A 44 -0.04 -6.35 -1.66
C MET A 44 0.12 -7.00 -3.03
N ARG A 45 -0.44 -8.19 -3.23
CA ARG A 45 -0.42 -8.90 -4.51
C ARG A 45 -1.28 -8.18 -5.55
N LEU A 46 -2.47 -7.70 -5.17
CA LEU A 46 -3.35 -6.91 -6.04
C LEU A 46 -2.73 -5.57 -6.41
N GLU A 47 -2.09 -4.88 -5.47
CA GLU A 47 -1.36 -3.65 -5.75
C GLU A 47 -0.25 -3.90 -6.77
N GLY A 48 0.57 -4.94 -6.55
CA GLY A 48 1.65 -5.29 -7.47
C GLY A 48 1.16 -5.64 -8.88
N GLU A 49 0.04 -6.37 -9.00
CA GLU A 49 -0.60 -6.66 -10.28
C GLU A 49 -1.09 -5.38 -10.98
N GLN A 50 -1.71 -4.47 -10.23
CA GLN A 50 -2.18 -3.19 -10.78
C GLN A 50 -1.00 -2.36 -11.31
N ARG A 51 0.09 -2.26 -10.53
CA ARG A 51 1.29 -1.54 -10.97
C ARG A 51 1.95 -2.20 -12.18
N PHE A 52 1.95 -3.53 -12.23
CA PHE A 52 2.46 -4.27 -13.39
C PHE A 52 1.64 -3.94 -14.65
N ARG A 53 0.30 -4.01 -14.58
CA ARG A 53 -0.57 -3.67 -15.71
C ARG A 53 -0.45 -2.21 -16.15
N ALA A 54 -0.21 -1.29 -15.22
CA ALA A 54 -0.08 0.13 -15.53
C ALA A 54 1.27 0.49 -16.17
N ASN A 55 2.35 -0.22 -15.83
CA ASN A 55 3.71 0.17 -16.21
C ASN A 55 4.37 -0.78 -17.21
N CYS A 56 4.09 -2.07 -17.13
CA CYS A 56 4.67 -3.08 -18.02
C CYS A 56 3.79 -3.24 -19.27
N GLY A 57 4.36 -3.68 -20.39
CA GLY A 57 3.61 -3.81 -21.66
C GLY A 57 3.51 -2.52 -22.49
N ARG A 58 3.79 -1.36 -21.90
CA ARG A 58 3.70 -0.04 -22.58
C ARG A 58 4.65 0.10 -23.77
N CYS A 59 5.83 -0.51 -23.70
CA CYS A 59 6.86 -0.39 -24.73
C CYS A 59 7.17 -1.71 -25.45
N HIS A 60 7.01 -2.83 -24.77
CA HIS A 60 7.21 -4.18 -25.31
C HIS A 60 6.45 -5.18 -24.46
N ALA A 61 6.23 -6.39 -24.99
CA ALA A 61 5.66 -7.49 -24.22
C ALA A 61 6.56 -7.81 -23.00
N ALA A 62 5.94 -8.06 -21.85
CA ALA A 62 6.69 -8.45 -20.66
C ALA A 62 7.44 -9.76 -20.92
N PRO A 63 8.68 -9.91 -20.42
CA PRO A 63 9.45 -11.11 -20.64
C PRO A 63 8.83 -12.31 -19.91
N GLN A 64 9.19 -13.51 -20.36
CA GLN A 64 8.88 -14.75 -19.66
C GLN A 64 9.41 -14.75 -18.21
N LYS A 65 8.81 -15.58 -17.35
CA LYS A 65 9.15 -15.62 -15.91
C LYS A 65 10.62 -16.02 -15.73
N PHE A 66 11.43 -15.10 -15.23
CA PHE A 66 12.82 -15.34 -14.86
C PHE A 66 12.95 -15.75 -13.39
N PRO A 67 14.09 -16.37 -13.00
CA PRO A 67 14.42 -16.54 -11.59
C PRO A 67 14.37 -15.19 -10.83
N PRO A 68 13.93 -15.16 -9.56
CA PRO A 68 13.67 -13.91 -8.84
C PRO A 68 14.81 -12.89 -8.86
N ARG A 69 16.07 -13.34 -8.75
CA ARG A 69 17.26 -12.47 -8.79
C ARG A 69 17.43 -11.76 -10.14
N MET A 70 17.17 -12.47 -11.23
CA MET A 70 17.25 -11.92 -12.58
C MET A 70 16.09 -10.95 -12.81
N MET A 71 14.87 -11.33 -12.37
CA MET A 71 13.71 -10.44 -12.46
C MET A 71 13.94 -9.12 -11.70
N ALA A 72 14.55 -9.16 -10.51
CA ALA A 72 14.92 -7.96 -9.76
C ALA A 72 15.88 -7.03 -10.53
N THR A 73 16.82 -7.61 -11.27
CA THR A 73 17.76 -6.83 -12.09
C THR A 73 17.03 -6.17 -13.26
N VAL A 74 16.16 -6.91 -13.95
CA VAL A 74 15.35 -6.40 -15.06
C VAL A 74 14.44 -5.26 -14.58
N VAL A 75 13.68 -5.48 -13.50
CA VAL A 75 12.74 -4.50 -12.97
C VAL A 75 13.46 -3.23 -12.48
N ARG A 76 14.66 -3.36 -11.88
CA ARG A 76 15.48 -2.20 -11.49
C ARG A 76 15.96 -1.38 -12.69
N HIS A 77 16.30 -2.04 -13.81
CA HIS A 77 16.63 -1.34 -15.05
C HIS A 77 15.38 -0.67 -15.65
N MET A 78 14.24 -1.36 -15.62
CA MET A 78 12.95 -0.83 -16.09
C MET A 78 12.47 0.35 -15.26
N ARG A 79 12.84 0.44 -13.98
CA ARG A 79 12.53 1.60 -13.15
C ARG A 79 12.94 2.92 -13.81
N VAL A 80 14.18 2.97 -14.29
CA VAL A 80 14.73 4.16 -14.96
C VAL A 80 14.15 4.31 -16.37
N ARG A 81 14.05 3.21 -17.12
CA ARG A 81 13.64 3.21 -18.53
C ARG A 81 12.16 3.54 -18.75
N ALA A 82 11.29 3.09 -17.85
CA ALA A 82 9.84 3.26 -17.92
C ALA A 82 9.31 4.30 -16.92
N THR A 83 10.21 5.03 -16.25
CA THR A 83 9.89 6.08 -15.27
C THR A 83 8.98 5.57 -14.15
N ILE A 84 9.31 4.40 -13.61
CA ILE A 84 8.57 3.77 -12.50
C ILE A 84 9.15 4.31 -11.19
N THR A 85 8.32 4.62 -10.21
CA THR A 85 8.80 5.04 -8.89
C THR A 85 9.42 3.88 -8.11
N ASP A 86 10.18 4.17 -7.06
CA ASP A 86 10.77 3.12 -6.21
C ASP A 86 9.71 2.25 -5.51
N GLN A 87 8.59 2.85 -5.10
CA GLN A 87 7.48 2.12 -4.48
C GLN A 87 6.81 1.18 -5.48
N GLU A 88 6.49 1.68 -6.67
CA GLU A 88 5.87 0.86 -7.72
C GLU A 88 6.79 -0.29 -8.16
N MET A 89 8.09 -0.02 -8.28
CA MET A 89 9.09 -1.04 -8.58
C MET A 89 9.04 -2.18 -7.54
N GLN A 90 8.91 -1.86 -6.25
CA GLN A 90 8.83 -2.86 -5.18
C GLN A 90 7.54 -3.67 -5.25
N SER A 91 6.39 -3.02 -5.47
CA SER A 91 5.10 -3.70 -5.64
C SER A 91 5.12 -4.64 -6.86
N ILE A 92 5.65 -4.17 -8.00
CA ILE A 92 5.83 -4.97 -9.21
C ILE A 92 6.76 -6.16 -8.94
N LEU A 93 7.89 -5.93 -8.28
CA LEU A 93 8.85 -7.00 -8.00
C LEU A 93 8.22 -8.09 -7.15
N ARG A 94 7.53 -7.73 -6.07
CA ARG A 94 6.80 -8.67 -5.22
C ARG A 94 5.78 -9.48 -6.02
N TYR A 95 5.04 -8.85 -6.94
CA TYR A 95 4.09 -9.56 -7.79
C TYR A 95 4.76 -10.58 -8.72
N LEU A 96 5.92 -10.23 -9.29
CA LEU A 96 6.62 -11.09 -10.26
C LEU A 96 7.43 -12.23 -9.62
N THR A 97 7.77 -12.11 -8.33
CA THR A 97 8.63 -13.09 -7.62
C THR A 97 7.91 -13.92 -6.57
N GLN A 98 6.59 -13.76 -6.44
CA GLN A 98 5.74 -14.72 -5.74
C GLN A 98 5.65 -16.06 -6.52
#